data_AF-A0A846Z0K6-F1
#
_entry.id   AF-A0A846Z0K6-F1
#
_cell.length_a   1.000
_cell.length_b   1.000
_cell.length_c   1.000
_cell.angle_alpha   90.00
_cell.angle_beta   90.00
_cell.angle_gamma   90.00
#
_symmetry.space_group_name_H-M   'P 1'
#
loop_
_entity.id
_entity.type
_entity.pdbx_description
1 polymer ?
#
loop_
_entity_poly.entity_id
_entity_poly.type
_entity_poly.pdbx_seq_one_letter_code
_entity_poly.pdbx_strand_id
1 'polypeptide(L)' 'MSRNGAPQAGCDYEIRINGRVGESLRLAFEELSITLNPAETVLCGRGLDQAALYGILDRIQALGFELIEIRRLPPAPP' A
#
# COMPACT_ATOMS: atom_id res chain seq x y z
N MET A 1 11.10 17.51 13.25
CA MET A 1 10.60 16.13 13.09
C MET A 1 9.11 16.20 12.79
N SER A 2 8.75 16.55 11.56
CA SER A 2 7.36 16.81 11.19
C SER A 2 6.68 15.52 10.73
N ARG A 3 6.03 14.80 11.66
CA ARG A 3 4.97 13.85 11.31
C ARG A 3 3.71 14.65 11.05
N ASN A 4 3.55 15.17 9.83
CA ASN A 4 2.27 15.68 9.37
C ASN A 4 1.83 14.82 8.18
N GLY A 5 1.42 13.59 8.48
CA GLY A 5 0.61 12.81 7.56
C GLY A 5 -0.83 13.18 7.87
N ALA A 6 -1.43 14.05 7.07
CA ALA A 6 -2.88 14.19 7.09
C ALA A 6 -3.50 12.78 6.94
N PRO A 7 -4.60 12.45 7.65
CA PRO A 7 -5.31 11.22 7.37
C PRO A 7 -5.68 11.25 5.89
N GLN A 8 -5.06 10.38 5.08
CA GLN A 8 -5.46 10.15 3.71
C GLN A 8 -6.86 9.57 3.79
N ALA A 9 -7.86 10.46 3.76
CA ALA A 9 -9.26 10.14 4.00
C ALA A 9 -9.72 9.13 2.95
N GLY A 10 -9.73 7.85 3.32
CA GLY A 10 -10.19 6.77 2.46
C GLY A 10 -9.28 5.56 2.34
N CYS A 11 -8.18 5.43 3.08
CA CYS A 11 -7.36 4.20 3.07
C CYS A 11 -7.55 3.42 4.38
N ASP A 12 -7.85 2.12 4.29
CA ASP A 12 -8.00 1.22 5.45
C ASP A 12 -6.68 0.53 5.80
N TYR A 13 -5.86 0.25 4.77
CA TYR A 13 -4.53 -0.32 4.92
C TYR A 13 -3.50 0.43 4.10
N GLU A 14 -2.34 0.63 4.71
CA GLU A 14 -1.12 1.12 4.09
C GLU A 14 -0.09 -0.01 4.10
N ILE A 15 0.44 -0.34 2.94
CA ILE A 15 1.41 -1.43 2.74
C ILE A 15 2.63 -0.82 2.09
N ARG A 16 3.79 -0.96 2.72
CA ARG A 16 5.04 -0.37 2.26
C ARG A 16 5.97 -1.48 1.80
N ILE A 17 6.52 -1.31 0.60
CA ILE A 17 7.43 -2.28 -0.02
C ILE A 17 8.73 -1.62 -0.44
N ASN A 18 9.82 -2.39 -0.42
CA ASN A 18 11.13 -1.92 -0.83
C ASN A 18 11.20 -1.71 -2.34
N GLY A 19 11.83 -0.60 -2.74
CA GLY A 19 12.00 -0.26 -4.14
C GLY A 19 10.77 0.39 -4.77
N ARG A 20 10.83 0.58 -6.09
CA ARG A 20 9.79 1.27 -6.86
C ARG A 20 9.00 0.29 -7.71
N VAL A 21 7.68 0.36 -7.61
CA VAL A 21 6.79 -0.28 -8.58
C VAL A 21 6.86 0.50 -9.89
N GLY A 22 7.60 -0.06 -10.86
CA GLY A 22 7.67 0.46 -12.22
C GLY A 22 6.28 0.46 -12.89
N GLU A 23 6.11 1.30 -13.92
CA GLU A 23 4.82 1.50 -14.60
C GLU A 23 4.16 0.19 -15.05
N SER A 24 4.94 -0.76 -15.56
CA SER A 24 4.46 -2.06 -16.01
C SER A 24 3.84 -2.91 -14.90
N LEU A 25 4.31 -2.79 -13.65
CA LEU A 25 3.80 -3.54 -12.51
C LEU A 25 2.67 -2.80 -11.77
N ARG A 26 2.41 -1.52 -12.09
CA ARG A 26 1.29 -0.79 -11.48
C ARG A 26 -0.06 -1.38 -11.84
N LEU A 27 -0.19 -1.98 -13.02
CA LEU A 27 -1.38 -2.73 -13.44
C LEU A 27 -1.69 -3.89 -12.48
N ALA A 28 -0.65 -4.50 -11.90
CA ALA A 28 -0.82 -5.57 -10.91
C ALA A 28 -1.42 -5.06 -9.59
N PHE A 29 -1.45 -3.74 -9.36
CA PHE A 29 -1.99 -3.11 -8.15
C PHE A 29 -2.97 -1.99 -8.48
N GLU A 30 -3.66 -2.06 -9.64
CA GLU A 30 -4.57 -1.00 -10.10
C GLU A 30 -5.75 -0.74 -9.16
N GLU A 31 -6.13 -1.76 -8.38
CA GLU A 31 -7.14 -1.68 -7.32
C GLU A 31 -6.67 -0.86 -6.10
N LEU A 32 -5.36 -0.56 -6.02
CA LEU A 32 -4.73 0.18 -4.93
C LEU A 32 -4.26 1.55 -5.39
N SER A 33 -4.28 2.50 -4.47
CA SER A 33 -3.62 3.78 -4.68
C SER A 33 -2.12 3.62 -4.44
N ILE A 34 -1.30 3.94 -5.45
CA ILE A 34 0.16 3.77 -5.41
C ILE A 34 0.82 5.13 -5.24
N THR A 35 1.61 5.28 -4.17
CA THR A 35 2.47 6.44 -3.96
C THR A 35 3.94 6.02 -4.04
N LEU A 36 4.67 6.58 -4.99
CA LEU A 36 6.10 6.33 -5.15
C LEU A 36 6.92 7.28 -4.28
N ASN A 37 7.75 6.71 -3.42
CA ASN A 37 8.77 7.43 -2.68
C ASN A 37 10.16 7.15 -3.26
N PRO A 38 11.20 7.92 -2.87
CA PRO A 38 12.54 7.76 -3.41
C PRO A 38 13.11 6.34 -3.25
N ALA A 39 12.83 5.69 -2.12
CA ALA A 39 13.40 4.40 -1.72
C ALA A 39 12.36 3.26 -1.55
N GLU A 40 11.07 3.57 -1.63
CA GLU A 40 10.00 2.63 -1.32
C GLU A 40 8.73 2.96 -2.10
N THR A 41 7.80 2.03 -2.14
CA THR A 41 6.46 2.23 -2.67
C THR A 41 5.43 2.00 -1.59
N VAL A 42 4.46 2.91 -1.50
CA VAL A 42 3.33 2.81 -0.59
C VAL A 42 2.10 2.44 -1.39
N LEU A 43 1.48 1.32 -1.02
CA LEU A 43 0.23 0.84 -1.57
C LEU A 43 -0.87 1.07 -0.53
N CYS A 44 -1.91 1.79 -0.92
CA CYS A 44 -3.03 2.09 -0.07
C CYS A 44 -4.31 1.45 -0.61
N GLY A 45 -4.96 0.63 0.22
CA GLY A 45 -6.20 -0.04 -0.14
C GLY A 45 -7.39 0.41 0.70
N ARG A 46 -8.55 0.54 0.05
CA ARG A 46 -9.83 0.87 0.67
C ARG A 46 -10.78 -0.31 0.59
N GLY A 47 -11.54 -0.56 1.65
CA GLY A 47 -12.52 -1.64 1.71
C GLY A 47 -11.88 -3.03 1.59
N LEU A 48 -10.60 -3.16 1.96
CA LEU A 48 -9.91 -4.44 1.89
C LEU A 48 -10.36 -5.35 3.05
N ASP A 49 -11.06 -6.41 2.68
CA ASP A 49 -11.22 -7.58 3.54
C ASP A 49 -9.90 -8.34 3.68
N GLN A 50 -9.85 -9.23 4.67
CA GLN A 50 -8.65 -9.99 4.99
C GLN A 50 -8.14 -10.83 3.79
N ALA A 51 -9.04 -11.41 3.00
CA ALA A 51 -8.65 -12.18 1.81
C ALA A 51 -7.99 -11.31 0.73
N ALA A 52 -8.52 -10.10 0.49
CA ALA A 52 -7.94 -9.15 -0.45
C ALA A 52 -6.54 -8.72 0.01
N LEU A 53 -6.37 -8.43 1.30
CA LEU A 53 -5.06 -8.13 1.88
C LEU A 53 -4.07 -9.27 1.63
N TYR A 54 -4.42 -10.52 1.92
CA TYR A 54 -3.53 -11.66 1.67
C TYR A 54 -3.20 -11.84 0.19
N GLY A 55 -4.16 -11.62 -0.72
CA GLY A 55 -3.89 -11.66 -2.16
C GLY A 55 -2.88 -10.61 -2.62
N ILE A 56 -2.93 -9.40 -2.04
CA ILE A 56 -1.96 -8.34 -2.30
C ILE A 56 -0.57 -8.75 -1.79
N LEU A 57 -0.48 -9.32 -0.59
CA LEU A 57 0.78 -9.78 -0.01
C LEU A 57 1.42 -10.93 -0.80
N ASP A 58 0.61 -11.87 -1.28
CA ASP A 58 1.06 -12.95 -2.17
C ASP A 58 1.61 -12.37 -3.48
N ARG A 59 0.89 -11.43 -4.10
CA ARG A 59 1.33 -10.76 -5.32
C ARG A 59 2.62 -9.98 -5.14
N ILE A 60 2.81 -9.29 -4.01
CA ILE A 60 4.07 -8.61 -3.65
C ILE A 60 5.23 -9.61 -3.64
N GLN A 61 5.05 -10.75 -2.98
CA GLN A 61 6.07 -11.81 -2.90
C GLN A 61 6.34 -12.48 -4.25
N ALA A 62 5.29 -12.77 -5.02
CA ALA A 62 5.40 -13.37 -6.34
C ALA A 62 6.16 -12.47 -7.35
N LEU A 63 6.06 -11.15 -7.18
CA LEU A 63 6.79 -10.16 -7.97
C LEU A 63 8.21 -9.88 -7.43
N GLY A 64 8.60 -10.53 -6.33
CA GLY A 64 9.93 -10.41 -5.74
C GLY A 64 10.16 -9.11 -4.96
N PHE A 65 9.09 -8.39 -4.60
CA PHE A 65 9.21 -7.21 -3.74
C PHE A 65 9.32 -7.62 -2.27
N GLU A 66 10.16 -6.89 -1.53
CA GLU A 66 10.26 -7.05 -0.09
C GLU A 66 9.18 -6.21 0.61
N LEU A 67 8.39 -6.86 1.46
CA LEU A 67 7.44 -6.18 2.33
C LEU A 67 8.17 -5.56 3.52
N ILE A 68 8.01 -4.25 3.70
CA ILE A 68 8.63 -3.50 4.80
C ILE A 68 7.66 -3.37 5.97
N GLU A 69 6.43 -2.93 5.71
CA GLU A 69 5.48 -2.55 6.76
C GLU A 69 4.04 -2.73 6.27
N ILE A 70 3.15 -3.19 7.16
CA ILE A 70 1.70 -3.16 6.97
C ILE A 70 1.10 -2.38 8.14
N ARG A 71 0.30 -1.37 7.83
CA ARG A 71 -0.40 -0.57 8.83
C ARG A 71 -1.88 -0.51 8.51
N ARG A 72 -2.70 -0.93 9.46
CA ARG A 72 -4.14 -0.65 9.44
C ARG A 72 -4.34 0.79 9.90
N LEU A 73 -5.01 1.58 9.07
CA LEU A 73 -5.33 2.96 9.38
C LEU A 73 -6.65 3.02 10.16
N PRO A 74 -6.79 3.97 11.09
CA PRO A 74 -8.07 4.21 11.74
C PRO A 74 -9.09 4.67 10.68
N PRO A 75 -10.37 4.26 10.81
CA PRO A 75 -11.41 4.77 9.92
C PRO A 75 -11.42 6.30 10.00
N ALA A 76 -11.60 6.96 8.84
CA ALA A 76 -11.73 8.41 8.83
C ALA A 76 -12.90 8.82 9.75
N PRO A 77 -12.73 9.84 10.60
CA PRO A 77 -13.83 10.36 11.39
C PRO A 77 -14.96 10.83 10.44
N PRO A 78 -16.23 10.68 10.86
CA PRO A 78 -17.39 11.10 10.06
C PRO A 78 -17.42 12.60 9.77
#